data_AF-A0A1Q3DBI7-F1
#
_entry.id   AF-A0A1Q3DBI7-F1
#
_cell.length_a   1.000
_cell.length_b   1.000
_cell.length_c   1.000
_cell.angle_alpha   90.00
_cell.angle_beta   90.00
_cell.angle_gamma   90.00
#
_symmetry.space_group_name_H-M   'P 1'
#
loop_
_entity.id
_entity.type
_entity.pdbx_description
1 polymer ?
#
loop_
_entity_poly.entity_id
_entity_poly.type
_entity_poly.pdbx_seq_one_letter_code
_entity_poly.pdbx_strand_id
1 'polypeptide(L)'
;MPIHILSLLKVPKMVTNRIQKIFANFLWSSQGNSRLHWISWRQICHPFKEEGLGIRDMDTVMLSLQSKFAWLFLQGKSLWAQIVRSKYGTCHHILQKGIRPSSSHCRKAIANHFLLISNNSRMIIRSGNSSFWKDNWLGHFLWFPACPLPALSVKEALDLPHLLDVLLNNPQKEVAKSIKLT
;
A
#
# COMPACT_ATOMS: atom_id res chain seq x y z
N MET A 1 -12.54 -8.83 16.23
CA MET A 1 -12.49 -8.75 14.75
C MET A 1 -11.35 -9.63 14.24
N PRO A 2 -11.56 -10.50 13.24
CA PRO A 2 -10.50 -11.37 12.70
C PRO A 2 -9.54 -10.59 11.78
N ILE A 3 -8.71 -9.73 12.38
CA ILE A 3 -7.81 -8.79 11.70
C ILE A 3 -6.84 -9.51 10.75
N HIS A 4 -6.30 -10.65 11.16
CA HIS A 4 -5.35 -11.42 10.36
C HIS A 4 -5.97 -11.94 9.06
N ILE A 5 -7.23 -12.39 9.11
CA ILE A 5 -7.94 -12.89 7.92
C ILE A 5 -8.19 -11.73 6.94
N LEU A 6 -8.66 -10.58 7.43
CA LEU A 6 -8.92 -9.39 6.60
C LEU A 6 -7.64 -8.84 5.94
N SER A 7 -6.50 -8.95 6.62
CA SER A 7 -5.20 -8.52 6.09
C SER A 7 -4.68 -9.38 4.94
N LEU A 8 -5.14 -10.64 4.85
CA LEU A 8 -4.64 -11.63 3.88
C LEU A 8 -5.62 -11.95 2.77
N LEU A 9 -6.92 -11.92 3.07
CA LEU A 9 -7.97 -12.34 2.17
C LEU A 9 -8.84 -11.16 1.76
N LYS A 10 -9.19 -11.12 0.48
CA LYS A 10 -10.26 -10.26 -0.01
C LYS A 10 -11.59 -10.93 0.28
N VAL A 11 -12.30 -10.41 1.27
CA VAL A 11 -13.62 -10.92 1.65
C VAL A 11 -14.62 -10.62 0.53
N PRO A 12 -15.55 -11.55 0.20
CA PRO A 12 -16.60 -11.30 -0.78
C PRO A 12 -17.49 -10.12 -0.37
N LYS A 13 -17.89 -9.29 -1.34
CA LYS A 13 -18.75 -8.12 -1.09
C LYS A 13 -20.06 -8.46 -0.38
N MET A 14 -20.61 -9.65 -0.64
CA MET A 14 -21.82 -10.11 0.04
C MET A 14 -21.64 -10.17 1.57
N VAL A 15 -20.47 -10.62 2.03
CA VAL A 15 -20.17 -10.73 3.47
C VAL A 15 -19.91 -9.35 4.06
N THR A 16 -19.15 -8.49 3.38
CA THR A 16 -18.93 -7.11 3.86
C THR A 16 -20.25 -6.34 3.95
N ASN A 17 -21.14 -6.48 2.96
CA ASN A 17 -22.48 -5.89 2.98
C ASN A 17 -23.35 -6.44 4.12
N ARG A 18 -23.29 -7.74 4.43
CA ARG A 18 -24.03 -8.32 5.57
C ARG A 18 -23.55 -7.74 6.90
N ILE A 19 -22.23 -7.59 7.08
CA ILE A 19 -21.66 -6.99 8.29
C ILE A 19 -22.05 -5.51 8.40
N GLN A 20 -21.95 -4.74 7.32
CA GLN A 20 -22.39 -3.34 7.29
C GLN A 20 -23.88 -3.20 7.61
N LYS A 21 -24.75 -4.11 7.13
CA LYS A 21 -26.17 -4.14 7.51
C LYS A 21 -26.36 -4.37 9.01
N ILE A 22 -25.59 -5.28 9.62
CA ILE A 22 -25.65 -5.50 11.07
C ILE A 22 -25.24 -4.21 11.82
N PHE A 23 -24.20 -3.51 11.36
CA PHE A 23 -23.80 -2.23 11.96
C PHE A 23 -24.84 -1.12 11.76
N ALA A 24 -25.44 -1.03 10.58
CA ALA A 24 -26.51 -0.08 10.28
C ALA A 24 -27.75 -0.36 11.12
N ASN A 25 -28.13 -1.63 11.24
CA ASN A 25 -29.24 -2.05 12.10
C ASN A 25 -28.93 -1.76 13.56
N PHE A 26 -27.73 -2.05 14.04
CA PHE A 26 -27.34 -1.70 15.41
C PHE A 26 -27.51 -0.20 15.67
N LEU A 27 -27.05 0.66 14.76
CA LEU A 27 -27.11 2.10 14.90
C LEU A 27 -28.55 2.66 14.87
N TRP A 28 -29.41 2.09 14.02
CA TRP A 28 -30.77 2.58 13.79
C TRP A 28 -31.87 1.76 14.46
N SER A 29 -31.52 0.65 15.11
CA SER A 29 -32.48 -0.16 15.87
C SER A 29 -32.81 0.52 17.19
N SER A 30 -34.09 0.45 17.57
CA SER A 30 -34.54 0.81 18.91
C SER A 30 -35.53 -0.25 19.35
N GLN A 31 -35.28 -0.86 20.51
CA GLN A 31 -36.15 -1.88 21.11
C GLN A 31 -36.55 -3.02 20.15
N GLY A 32 -35.60 -3.54 19.36
CA GLY A 32 -35.82 -4.72 18.51
C GLY A 32 -36.53 -4.46 17.18
N ASN A 33 -37.07 -3.25 16.95
CA ASN A 33 -37.67 -2.87 15.66
C ASN A 33 -36.67 -2.10 14.79
N SER A 34 -36.54 -2.53 13.53
CA SER A 34 -35.75 -1.82 12.52
C SER A 34 -36.48 -0.52 12.15
N ARG A 35 -35.90 0.63 12.51
CA ARG A 35 -36.40 1.93 12.04
C ARG A 35 -35.92 2.21 10.62
N LEU A 36 -36.59 3.16 9.96
CA LEU A 36 -36.14 3.71 8.69
C LEU A 36 -34.73 4.30 8.84
N HIS A 37 -33.85 3.98 7.90
CA HIS A 37 -32.51 4.58 7.83
C HIS A 37 -32.64 6.00 7.23
N TRP A 38 -32.46 7.01 8.07
CA TRP A 38 -32.54 8.42 7.64
C TRP A 38 -31.36 8.85 6.77
N ILE A 39 -30.20 8.20 6.94
CA ILE A 39 -28.96 8.52 6.25
C ILE A 39 -28.36 7.23 5.71
N SER A 40 -27.83 7.28 4.48
CA SER A 40 -27.17 6.12 3.88
C SER A 40 -25.94 5.71 4.69
N TRP A 41 -25.67 4.41 4.77
CA TRP A 41 -24.49 3.90 5.50
C TRP A 41 -23.18 4.51 5.00
N ARG A 42 -23.05 4.74 3.69
CA ARG A 42 -21.86 5.37 3.10
C ARG A 42 -21.64 6.78 3.63
N GLN A 43 -22.70 7.59 3.70
CA GLN A 43 -22.62 8.96 4.20
C GLN A 43 -22.21 9.03 5.68
N ILE A 44 -22.73 8.10 6.50
CA ILE A 44 -22.35 7.97 7.92
C ILE A 44 -20.86 7.63 8.06
N CYS A 45 -20.27 6.90 7.11
CA CYS A 45 -18.88 6.50 7.16
C CYS A 45 -17.87 7.63 6.85
N HIS A 46 -18.33 8.79 6.39
CA HIS A 46 -17.44 9.93 6.15
C HIS A 46 -16.87 10.49 7.47
N PRO A 47 -15.71 11.17 7.43
CA PRO A 47 -15.18 11.89 8.59
C PRO A 47 -16.16 12.96 9.09
N PHE A 48 -16.04 13.35 10.37
CA PHE A 48 -16.85 14.45 10.94
C PHE A 48 -16.72 15.77 10.17
N LYS A 49 -15.55 16.02 9.56
CA LYS A 49 -15.32 17.21 8.72
C LYS A 49 -16.16 17.23 7.43
N GLU A 50 -16.62 16.05 7.00
CA GLU A 50 -17.47 15.84 5.82
C GLU A 50 -18.89 15.45 6.25
N GLU A 51 -19.31 15.90 7.44
CA GLU A 51 -20.67 15.68 7.99
C GLU A 51 -21.03 14.20 8.24
N GLY A 52 -20.05 13.30 8.24
CA GLY A 52 -20.24 11.92 8.64
C GLY A 52 -20.03 11.67 10.14
N LEU A 53 -20.21 10.43 10.56
CA LEU A 53 -20.07 10.01 11.97
C LEU A 53 -18.67 9.47 12.28
N GLY A 54 -17.76 9.46 11.30
CA GLY A 54 -16.41 8.93 11.45
C GLY A 54 -16.33 7.41 11.60
N ILE A 55 -17.42 6.68 11.33
CA ILE A 55 -17.44 5.21 11.38
C ILE A 55 -16.67 4.67 10.18
N ARG A 56 -15.67 3.83 10.41
CA ARG A 56 -14.87 3.27 9.31
C ARG A 56 -15.66 2.26 8.49
N ASP A 57 -15.73 2.50 7.19
CA ASP A 57 -16.29 1.55 6.24
C ASP A 57 -15.45 0.26 6.17
N MET A 58 -16.12 -0.89 6.06
CA MET A 58 -15.46 -2.20 6.07
C MET A 58 -14.52 -2.42 4.89
N ASP A 59 -14.87 -1.92 3.70
CA ASP A 59 -13.99 -2.04 2.53
C ASP A 59 -12.73 -1.18 2.73
N THR A 60 -12.88 0.00 3.33
CA THR A 60 -11.76 0.89 3.70
C THR A 60 -10.86 0.25 4.76
N VAL A 61 -11.44 -0.37 5.79
CA VAL A 61 -10.69 -1.11 6.82
C VAL A 61 -9.90 -2.25 6.18
N MET A 62 -10.53 -3.06 5.33
CA MET A 62 -9.87 -4.18 4.65
C MET A 62 -8.72 -3.68 3.75
N LEU A 63 -8.95 -2.62 2.96
CA LEU A 63 -7.91 -2.01 2.13
C LEU A 63 -6.73 -1.51 2.98
N SER A 64 -7.00 -0.83 4.10
CA SER A 64 -5.96 -0.33 4.99
C SER A 64 -5.12 -1.46 5.61
N LEU A 65 -5.77 -2.56 6.03
CA LEU A 65 -5.10 -3.71 6.62
C LEU A 65 -4.23 -4.44 5.60
N GLN A 66 -4.75 -4.67 4.39
CA GLN A 66 -4.00 -5.32 3.32
C GLN A 66 -2.83 -4.44 2.85
N SER A 67 -3.02 -3.12 2.80
CA SER A 67 -1.94 -2.17 2.48
C SER A 67 -0.85 -2.18 3.55
N LYS A 68 -1.22 -2.15 4.83
CA LYS A 68 -0.26 -2.29 5.94
C LYS A 68 0.51 -3.61 5.86
N PHE A 69 -0.17 -4.69 5.51
CA PHE A 69 0.43 -6.01 5.39
C PHE A 69 1.44 -6.08 4.23
N ALA A 70 1.09 -5.54 3.07
CA ALA A 70 2.00 -5.42 1.94
C ALA A 70 3.19 -4.49 2.24
N TRP A 71 2.99 -3.42 3.01
CA TRP A 71 4.07 -2.54 3.48
C TRP A 71 5.07 -3.28 4.40
N LEU A 72 4.58 -4.10 5.32
CA LEU A 72 5.45 -4.93 6.17
C LEU A 72 6.30 -5.91 5.34
N PHE A 73 5.74 -6.45 4.26
CA PHE A 73 6.49 -7.27 3.31
C PHE A 73 7.62 -6.48 2.63
N LEU A 74 7.36 -5.22 2.24
CA LEU A 74 8.35 -4.32 1.65
C LEU A 74 9.44 -3.89 2.63
N GLN A 75 9.12 -3.71 3.91
CA GLN A 75 10.15 -3.45 4.93
C GLN A 75 11.08 -4.63 5.14
N GLY A 76 10.55 -5.87 5.10
CA GLY A 76 11.37 -7.08 5.19
C GLY A 76 11.99 -7.37 6.57
N LYS A 77 11.63 -6.60 7.60
CA LYS A 77 12.20 -6.73 8.96
C LYS A 77 11.56 -7.85 9.79
N SER A 78 10.31 -8.20 9.52
CA SER A 78 9.59 -9.23 10.28
C SER A 78 9.92 -10.64 9.79
N LEU A 79 9.89 -11.62 10.69
CA LEU A 79 10.06 -13.04 10.35
C LEU A 79 9.09 -13.49 9.25
N TRP A 80 7.83 -13.06 9.36
CA TRP A 80 6.82 -13.31 8.33
C TRP A 80 7.26 -12.77 6.95
N ALA A 81 7.78 -11.54 6.89
CA ALA A 81 8.22 -10.96 5.62
C ALA A 81 9.41 -11.73 5.03
N GLN A 82 10.32 -12.24 5.86
CA GLN A 82 11.43 -13.08 5.43
C GLN A 82 10.95 -14.41 4.84
N ILE A 83 10.00 -15.09 5.49
CA ILE A 83 9.40 -16.34 4.99
C ILE A 83 8.66 -16.11 3.67
N VAL A 84 7.94 -15.00 3.55
CA VAL A 84 7.20 -14.68 2.31
C VAL A 84 8.16 -14.29 1.18
N ARG A 85 9.28 -13.61 1.50
CA ARG A 85 10.34 -13.31 0.53
C ARG A 85 11.09 -14.57 0.07
N SER A 86 11.34 -15.53 0.95
CA SER A 86 11.97 -16.79 0.54
C SER A 86 11.06 -17.59 -0.40
N LYS A 87 9.74 -17.54 -0.19
CA LYS A 87 8.75 -18.21 -1.06
C LYS A 87 8.49 -17.50 -2.39
N TYR A 88 8.33 -16.18 -2.39
CA TYR A 88 7.87 -15.42 -3.57
C TYR A 88 8.92 -14.50 -4.19
N GLY A 89 10.06 -14.31 -3.53
CA GLY A 89 11.10 -13.36 -3.90
C GLY A 89 10.82 -11.94 -3.41
N THR A 90 11.65 -10.99 -3.87
CA THR A 90 11.45 -9.55 -3.70
C THR A 90 10.23 -9.04 -4.47
N CYS A 91 9.83 -7.80 -4.20
CA CYS A 91 8.67 -7.21 -4.85
C CYS A 91 8.81 -7.14 -6.39
N HIS A 92 10.00 -6.87 -6.90
CA HIS A 92 10.29 -6.88 -8.33
C HIS A 92 9.93 -8.22 -8.99
N HIS A 93 10.24 -9.35 -8.33
CA HIS A 93 9.85 -10.67 -8.82
C HIS A 93 8.34 -10.90 -8.78
N ILE A 94 7.64 -10.29 -7.82
CA ILE A 94 6.18 -10.40 -7.72
C ILE A 94 5.52 -9.69 -8.91
N LEU A 95 5.98 -8.48 -9.24
CA LEU A 95 5.45 -7.65 -10.31
C LEU A 95 5.76 -8.23 -11.70
N GLN A 96 7.02 -8.61 -11.94
CA GLN A 96 7.44 -9.16 -13.24
C GLN A 96 6.70 -10.44 -13.62
N LYS A 97 6.45 -11.34 -12.65
CA LYS A 97 5.75 -12.61 -12.93
C LYS A 97 4.25 -12.45 -13.18
N GLY A 98 3.67 -11.28 -12.92
CA GLY A 98 2.24 -11.01 -13.07
C GLY A 98 1.35 -11.82 -12.11
N ILE A 99 0.12 -11.36 -11.87
CA ILE A 99 -0.81 -12.07 -10.97
C ILE A 99 -1.58 -13.12 -11.77
N ARG A 100 -1.31 -14.40 -11.54
CA ARG A 100 -2.11 -15.50 -12.12
C ARG A 100 -3.37 -15.76 -11.28
N PRO A 101 -4.49 -16.20 -11.88
CA PRO A 101 -5.68 -16.61 -11.13
C PRO A 101 -5.42 -17.71 -10.09
N SER A 102 -4.48 -18.62 -10.34
CA SER A 102 -4.05 -19.67 -9.40
C SER A 102 -3.09 -19.19 -8.30
N SER A 103 -2.69 -17.91 -8.30
CA SER A 103 -1.81 -17.36 -7.26
C SER A 103 -2.47 -17.43 -5.88
N SER A 104 -1.64 -17.64 -4.85
CA SER A 104 -2.11 -17.62 -3.46
C SER A 104 -2.75 -16.27 -3.10
N HIS A 105 -3.70 -16.29 -2.16
CA HIS A 105 -4.34 -15.08 -1.68
C HIS A 105 -3.32 -14.07 -1.12
N CYS A 106 -2.31 -14.54 -0.39
CA CYS A 106 -1.24 -13.69 0.14
C CYS A 106 -0.48 -12.97 -1.00
N ARG A 107 -0.12 -13.68 -2.08
CA ARG A 107 0.55 -13.07 -3.24
C ARG A 107 -0.33 -12.02 -3.91
N LYS A 108 -1.61 -12.33 -4.10
CA LYS A 108 -2.59 -11.39 -4.69
C LYS A 108 -2.77 -10.14 -3.81
N ALA A 109 -2.89 -10.31 -2.50
CA ALA A 109 -3.02 -9.21 -1.56
C ALA A 109 -1.79 -8.27 -1.63
N ILE A 110 -0.58 -8.82 -1.63
CA ILE A 110 0.65 -8.03 -1.74
C ILE A 110 0.72 -7.30 -3.08
N ALA A 111 0.49 -8.01 -4.19
CA ALA A 111 0.66 -7.45 -5.52
C ALA A 111 -0.38 -6.36 -5.85
N ASN A 112 -1.63 -6.53 -5.45
CA ASN A 112 -2.71 -5.56 -5.72
C ASN A 112 -2.48 -4.21 -5.02
N HIS A 113 -1.93 -4.23 -3.80
CA HIS A 113 -1.69 -3.00 -3.03
C HIS A 113 -0.32 -2.38 -3.25
N PHE A 114 0.55 -3.05 -4.01
CA PHE A 114 1.89 -2.55 -4.25
C PHE A 114 1.90 -1.19 -4.97
N LEU A 115 1.07 -1.02 -6.01
CA LEU A 115 0.99 0.25 -6.75
C LEU A 115 0.53 1.40 -5.83
N LEU A 116 -0.47 1.14 -4.99
CA LEU A 116 -0.95 2.13 -4.02
C LEU A 116 0.14 2.52 -3.04
N ILE A 117 0.87 1.54 -2.50
CA ILE A 117 1.93 1.80 -1.52
C ILE A 117 3.11 2.51 -2.16
N SER A 118 3.53 2.06 -3.33
CA SER A 118 4.68 2.64 -4.03
C SER A 118 4.43 4.10 -4.38
N ASN A 119 3.27 4.46 -4.92
CA ASN A 119 2.94 5.87 -5.20
C ASN A 119 2.91 6.76 -3.96
N ASN A 120 2.74 6.18 -2.76
CA ASN A 120 2.63 6.91 -1.50
C ASN A 120 3.83 6.67 -0.56
N SER A 121 4.90 6.03 -1.03
CA SER A 121 6.08 5.73 -0.23
C SER A 121 7.37 5.96 -1.02
N ARG A 122 8.46 6.20 -0.30
CA ARG A 122 9.79 6.37 -0.87
C ARG A 122 10.82 5.58 -0.09
N MET A 123 11.85 5.13 -0.77
CA MET A 123 12.99 4.46 -0.18
C MET A 123 13.97 5.47 0.40
N ILE A 124 14.41 5.22 1.64
CA ILE A 124 15.48 5.99 2.30
C ILE A 124 16.71 5.09 2.34
N ILE A 125 17.80 5.48 1.71
CA ILE A 125 19.06 4.73 1.76
C ILE A 125 19.60 4.80 3.18
N ARG A 126 19.86 3.63 3.76
CA ARG A 126 20.71 3.53 4.96
C ARG A 126 21.86 2.54 4.79
N SER A 127 21.67 1.46 4.03
CA SER A 127 22.60 0.31 4.04
C SER A 127 23.04 -0.22 2.66
N GLY A 128 22.93 0.56 1.58
CA GLY A 128 23.51 0.22 0.26
C GLY A 128 22.86 -0.92 -0.55
N ASN A 129 21.86 -1.63 -0.02
CA ASN A 129 21.20 -2.76 -0.69
C ASN A 129 20.00 -2.35 -1.60
N SER A 130 20.06 -1.16 -2.18
CA SER A 130 18.99 -0.59 -3.01
C SER A 130 19.40 -0.54 -4.48
N SER A 131 18.48 -0.91 -5.36
CA SER A 131 18.65 -0.85 -6.81
C SER A 131 18.24 0.53 -7.32
N PHE A 132 19.18 1.28 -7.90
CA PHE A 132 18.94 2.64 -8.44
C PHE A 132 17.74 2.69 -9.40
N TRP A 133 17.66 1.77 -10.35
CA TRP A 133 16.57 1.78 -11.34
C TRP A 133 15.25 1.21 -10.84
N LYS A 134 15.31 0.22 -9.95
CA LYS A 134 14.12 -0.56 -9.59
C LYS A 134 13.37 0.03 -8.40
N ASP A 135 14.05 0.75 -7.53
CA ASP A 135 13.44 1.21 -6.27
C ASP A 135 12.79 2.59 -6.43
N ASN A 136 11.80 2.89 -5.59
CA ASN A 136 11.12 4.19 -5.62
C ASN A 136 11.90 5.23 -4.80
N TRP A 137 12.67 6.05 -5.48
CA TRP A 137 13.51 7.11 -4.91
C TRP A 137 12.78 8.45 -4.74
N LEU A 138 11.88 8.74 -5.69
CA LEU A 138 11.34 10.08 -5.92
C LEU A 138 9.87 10.21 -5.50
N GLY A 139 9.30 9.17 -4.90
CA GLY A 139 7.86 9.05 -4.71
C GLY A 139 7.14 8.47 -5.93
N HIS A 140 7.83 8.33 -7.05
CA HIS A 140 7.41 7.56 -8.23
C HIS A 140 8.59 6.72 -8.76
N PHE A 141 8.28 5.64 -9.47
CA PHE A 141 9.32 4.82 -10.08
C PHE A 141 9.98 5.54 -11.26
N LEU A 142 11.31 5.53 -11.28
CA LEU A 142 12.10 5.97 -12.44
C LEU A 142 11.94 5.02 -13.64
N TRP A 143 11.56 3.78 -13.39
CA TRP A 143 11.49 2.73 -14.40
C TRP A 143 10.25 1.85 -14.22
N PHE A 144 9.55 1.59 -15.33
CA PHE A 144 8.39 0.72 -15.34
C PHE A 144 8.80 -0.76 -15.47
N PRO A 145 8.21 -1.69 -14.70
CA PRO A 145 8.55 -3.12 -14.73
C PRO A 145 8.42 -3.82 -16.09
N ALA A 146 7.72 -3.20 -17.03
CA ALA A 146 7.46 -3.72 -18.38
C ALA A 146 8.53 -3.31 -19.42
N CYS A 147 9.39 -2.35 -19.11
CA CYS A 147 10.51 -1.97 -19.97
C CYS A 147 11.74 -2.84 -19.65
N PRO A 148 12.70 -3.08 -20.57
CA PRO A 148 14.01 -3.59 -20.18
C PRO A 148 14.75 -2.56 -19.32
N LEU A 149 15.59 -3.01 -18.39
CA LEU A 149 16.43 -2.10 -17.61
C LEU A 149 17.36 -1.35 -18.57
N PRO A 150 17.54 -0.03 -18.40
CA PRO A 150 18.56 0.68 -19.15
C PRO A 150 19.92 0.02 -18.89
N ALA A 151 20.73 -0.18 -19.93
CA ALA A 151 22.12 -0.61 -19.79
C ALA A 151 23.03 0.50 -19.24
N LEU A 152 22.45 1.54 -18.63
CA LEU A 152 23.13 2.72 -18.12
C LEU A 152 23.69 2.44 -16.73
N SER A 153 24.96 2.78 -16.54
CA SER A 153 25.58 2.89 -15.24
C SER A 153 24.95 4.04 -14.45
N VAL A 154 25.00 3.97 -13.12
CA VAL A 154 24.54 5.07 -12.25
C VAL A 154 25.29 6.37 -12.54
N LYS A 155 26.58 6.27 -12.92
CA LYS A 155 27.39 7.45 -13.28
C LYS A 155 26.85 8.13 -14.53
N GLU A 156 26.67 7.35 -15.60
CA GLU A 156 26.13 7.82 -16.88
C GLU A 156 24.70 8.38 -16.74
N ALA A 157 23.90 7.82 -15.83
CA ALA A 157 22.56 8.33 -15.53
C ALA A 157 22.58 9.69 -14.83
N LEU A 158 23.56 9.94 -13.95
CA LEU A 158 23.73 11.22 -13.26
C LEU A 158 24.27 12.32 -14.16
N ASP A 159 24.97 11.94 -15.24
CA ASP A 159 25.47 12.88 -16.25
C ASP A 159 24.36 13.38 -17.20
N LEU A 160 23.16 12.79 -17.16
CA LEU A 160 22.00 13.26 -17.92
C LEU A 160 21.36 14.48 -17.23
N PRO A 161 21.34 15.67 -17.86
CA PRO A 161 20.91 16.92 -17.22
C PRO A 161 19.44 16.85 -16.74
N HIS A 162 18.53 16.30 -17.55
CA HIS A 162 17.13 16.14 -17.16
C HIS A 162 16.94 15.20 -15.95
N LEU A 163 17.76 14.15 -15.84
CA LEU A 163 17.66 13.20 -14.72
C LEU A 163 18.23 13.83 -13.46
N LEU A 164 19.33 14.57 -13.59
CA LEU A 164 19.93 15.33 -12.50
C LEU A 164 18.96 16.37 -11.94
N ASP A 165 18.29 17.15 -12.78
CA ASP A 165 17.29 18.14 -12.33
C ASP A 165 16.14 17.49 -11.56
N VAL A 166 15.63 16.34 -12.03
CA VAL A 166 14.59 15.57 -11.33
C VAL A 166 15.06 15.05 -9.97
N LEU A 167 16.32 14.61 -9.87
CA LEU A 167 16.92 14.17 -8.60
C LEU A 167 17.21 15.35 -7.65
N LEU A 168 17.61 16.51 -8.19
CA LEU A 168 17.99 17.71 -7.44
C LEU A 168 16.79 18.50 -6.93
N ASN A 169 15.70 18.56 -7.70
CA ASN A 169 14.46 19.24 -7.33
C ASN A 169 13.62 18.46 -6.30
N ASN A 170 14.13 17.33 -5.81
CA ASN A 170 13.46 16.56 -4.78
C ASN A 170 13.68 17.20 -3.39
N PRO A 171 12.61 17.59 -2.66
CA PRO A 171 12.66 18.40 -1.42
C PRO A 171 13.33 17.73 -0.20
N GLN A 172 14.13 16.68 -0.37
CA GLN A 172 14.80 15.95 0.71
C GLN A 172 16.32 16.20 0.79
N LYS A 173 16.92 17.01 -0.09
CA LYS A 173 18.33 17.42 0.07
C LYS A 173 18.57 18.33 1.27
N GLU A 174 17.55 18.99 1.82
CA GLU A 174 17.72 19.80 3.03
C GLU A 174 17.85 18.98 4.31
N VAL A 175 17.18 17.82 4.41
CA VAL A 175 17.21 17.01 5.65
C VAL A 175 18.50 16.21 5.79
N ALA A 176 19.16 15.85 4.68
CA ALA A 176 20.44 15.13 4.70
C ALA A 176 21.66 16.02 4.97
N LYS A 177 21.53 17.35 4.83
CA LYS A 177 22.62 18.30 5.16
C LYS A 177 22.79 18.49 6.67
N SER A 178 21.77 18.20 7.48
CA SER A 178 21.83 18.37 8.94
C SER A 178 22.47 17.21 9.71
N ILE A 179 22.85 16.10 9.05
CA ILE A 179 23.49 14.94 9.71
C ILE A 179 25.01 14.88 9.45
N LYS A 180 25.58 15.92 8.80
CA LYS A 180 27.03 16.04 8.57
C LYS A 180 27.72 17.17 9.35
N LEU A 181 27.08 17.72 10.39
CA LEU A 181 27.70 18.77 11.24
C LEU A 181 27.79 18.43 12.74
N THR A 182 27.76 17.14 13.08
CA THR A 182 28.18 16.61 14.39
C THR A 182 28.78 15.23 14.18
#